data_AF-G0PL22-F1
#
_entry.id   AF-G0PL22-F1
#
_cell.length_a   1.000
_cell.length_b   1.000
_cell.length_c   1.000
_cell.angle_alpha   90.00
_cell.angle_beta   90.00
_cell.angle_gamma   90.00
#
_symmetry.space_group_name_H-M   'P 1'
#
loop_
_entity.id
_entity.type
_entity.pdbx_description
1 polymer ?
#
loop_
_entity_poly.entity_id
_entity_poly.type
_entity_poly.pdbx_seq_one_letter_code
_entity_poly.pdbx_strand_id
1 'polypeptide(L)'
;MEMKGSVQFDHMKQKEKRVLEINGTSAKSLDTTKGFVPGEIYKVSIRGWRTQYTVKTFRGFVVSSLFEDKSSAGSWEVVKGHGDARISPGCRRSGVSHANLKSKTSVHMMWKAPEVSTGCVMFRASVIETKYVWYTESGGLTYKFCVQEGIQIQKPVDDPSATCCACDIAQYELEFTGIWSKNTHPKDYPT
;
A
#
# COMPACT_ATOMS: atom_id res chain seq x y z
N MET A 1 52.10 14.74 31.02
CA MET A 1 51.04 14.18 31.89
C MET A 1 49.83 15.09 31.75
N GLU A 2 48.62 14.71 31.38
CA GLU A 2 47.91 13.46 31.04
C GLU A 2 46.73 13.90 30.14
N MET A 3 46.58 13.33 28.96
CA MET A 3 45.52 12.37 28.56
C MET A 3 44.06 12.86 28.55
N LYS A 4 43.58 13.10 27.32
CA LYS A 4 42.37 12.58 26.64
C LYS A 4 41.06 12.42 27.42
N GLY A 5 39.96 12.82 26.77
CA GLY A 5 38.65 12.23 27.04
C GLY A 5 37.46 12.86 26.32
N SER A 6 37.50 13.04 24.99
CA SER A 6 36.29 13.29 24.20
C SER A 6 35.44 12.01 24.18
N VAL A 7 34.38 11.95 25.00
CA VAL A 7 33.47 10.80 25.00
C VAL A 7 32.47 10.96 23.84
N GLN A 8 32.76 10.20 22.80
CA GLN A 8 31.97 10.01 21.59
C GLN A 8 30.67 9.25 21.93
N PHE A 9 29.56 9.99 22.09
CA PHE A 9 28.21 9.40 22.23
C PHE A 9 27.42 9.32 20.91
N ASP A 10 28.06 9.59 19.77
CA ASP A 10 27.42 9.59 18.44
C ASP A 10 27.72 8.32 17.61
N HIS A 11 27.85 7.15 18.25
CA HIS A 11 28.19 5.90 17.53
C HIS A 11 27.23 4.71 17.72
N MET A 12 26.05 4.90 18.33
CA MET A 12 25.06 3.81 18.51
C MET A 12 23.67 4.04 17.88
N LYS A 13 23.47 5.04 17.02
CA LYS A 13 22.19 5.22 16.29
C LYS A 13 22.14 4.60 14.89
N GLN A 14 23.17 3.86 14.47
CA GLN A 14 23.30 3.41 13.06
C GLN A 14 22.73 2.00 12.78
N LYS A 15 22.16 1.27 13.73
CA LYS A 15 21.92 -0.19 13.57
C LYS A 15 20.63 -0.76 14.15
N GLU A 16 19.51 -0.04 14.05
CA GLU A 16 18.16 -0.61 14.25
C GLU A 16 17.24 -0.19 13.09
N LYS A 17 17.32 -0.90 11.96
CA LYS A 17 16.52 -0.57 10.76
C LYS A 17 15.33 -1.52 10.62
N ARG A 18 14.12 -1.07 10.97
CA ARG A 18 12.91 -1.74 10.47
C ARG A 18 12.84 -1.62 8.95
N VAL A 19 12.30 -2.65 8.32
CA VAL A 19 12.21 -2.72 6.86
C VAL A 19 10.75 -2.93 6.46
N LEU A 20 10.28 -2.04 5.59
CA LEU A 20 9.10 -2.22 4.78
C LEU A 20 9.52 -2.94 3.50
N GLU A 21 9.07 -4.17 3.32
CA GLU A 21 9.38 -5.00 2.14
C GLU A 21 8.13 -5.14 1.27
N ILE A 22 8.29 -5.00 -0.04
CA ILE A 22 7.21 -5.20 -1.02
C ILE A 22 7.63 -6.34 -1.95
N ASN A 23 6.80 -7.38 -2.00
CA ASN A 23 7.01 -8.56 -2.83
C ASN A 23 5.84 -8.74 -3.78
N GLY A 24 6.11 -9.11 -5.04
CA GLY A 24 5.06 -9.45 -6.01
C GLY A 24 4.36 -10.76 -5.66
N THR A 25 3.09 -10.87 -6.06
CA THR A 25 2.28 -12.10 -5.91
C THR A 25 2.17 -12.87 -7.23
N SER A 26 2.47 -12.23 -8.36
CA SER A 26 2.33 -12.77 -9.72
C SER A 26 3.69 -12.84 -10.43
N ALA A 27 3.80 -13.71 -11.44
CA ALA A 27 5.01 -13.83 -12.26
C ALA A 27 5.42 -12.50 -12.93
N LYS A 28 4.44 -11.63 -13.25
CA LYS A 28 4.67 -10.30 -13.81
C LYS A 28 5.18 -9.28 -12.79
N SER A 29 4.89 -9.48 -11.51
CA SER A 29 5.23 -8.57 -10.41
C SER A 29 6.41 -9.04 -9.57
N LEU A 30 7.09 -10.12 -9.97
CA LEU A 30 8.17 -10.75 -9.22
C LEU A 30 9.39 -9.83 -9.06
N ASP A 31 9.67 -9.00 -10.06
CA ASP A 31 10.78 -8.04 -10.05
C ASP A 31 10.31 -6.66 -9.54
N THR A 32 10.19 -6.55 -8.21
CA THR A 32 9.77 -5.31 -7.54
C THR A 32 10.82 -4.20 -7.59
N THR A 33 12.02 -4.46 -8.12
CA THR A 33 13.06 -3.42 -8.25
C THR A 33 12.83 -2.49 -9.43
N LYS A 34 12.14 -2.99 -10.48
CA LYS A 34 11.83 -2.23 -11.69
C LYS A 34 10.59 -1.35 -11.56
N GLY A 35 9.80 -1.54 -10.50
CA GLY A 35 8.57 -0.80 -10.26
C GLY A 35 7.35 -1.69 -10.12
N PHE A 36 6.18 -1.07 -10.17
CA PHE A 36 4.89 -1.75 -10.10
C PHE A 36 4.18 -1.77 -11.45
N VAL A 37 3.40 -2.81 -11.64
CA VAL A 37 2.49 -3.01 -12.76
C VAL A 37 1.09 -2.58 -12.30
N PRO A 38 0.40 -1.70 -13.05
CA PRO A 38 -0.95 -1.29 -12.71
C PRO A 38 -1.92 -2.48 -12.60
N GLY A 39 -2.84 -2.43 -11.63
CA GLY A 39 -3.85 -3.47 -11.38
C GLY A 39 -3.36 -4.75 -10.68
N GLU A 40 -2.05 -4.98 -10.58
CA GLU A 40 -1.45 -6.14 -9.90
C GLU A 40 -1.51 -6.02 -8.37
N ILE A 41 -1.44 -7.18 -7.69
CA ILE A 41 -1.48 -7.26 -6.23
C ILE A 41 -0.08 -7.58 -5.67
N TYR A 42 0.36 -6.75 -4.73
CA TYR A 42 1.63 -6.86 -4.04
C TYR A 42 1.44 -7.18 -2.58
N LYS A 43 2.30 -8.05 -2.06
CA LYS A 43 2.39 -8.36 -0.64
C LYS A 43 3.33 -7.36 0.03
N VAL A 44 2.77 -6.43 0.79
CA VAL A 44 3.52 -5.47 1.59
C VAL A 44 3.70 -6.02 2.99
N SER A 45 4.92 -5.99 3.50
CA SER A 45 5.23 -6.52 4.82
C SER A 45 6.11 -5.60 5.63
N ILE A 46 5.81 -5.49 6.92
CA ILE A 46 6.62 -4.76 7.88
C ILE A 46 7.30 -5.80 8.75
N ARG A 47 8.63 -5.74 8.80
CA ARG A 47 9.43 -6.61 9.67
C ARG A 47 10.12 -5.81 10.77
N GLY A 48 10.06 -6.35 11.98
CA GLY A 48 10.83 -5.86 13.12
C GLY A 48 12.32 -6.08 12.91
N TRP A 49 13.13 -5.33 13.64
CA TRP A 49 14.59 -5.52 13.61
C TRP A 49 14.96 -6.86 14.25
N ARG A 50 15.84 -7.61 13.58
CA ARG A 50 16.35 -8.89 14.08
C ARG A 50 17.86 -8.93 13.98
N THR A 51 18.52 -9.26 15.08
CA THR A 51 19.94 -9.66 15.10
C THR A 51 20.04 -11.16 15.40
N GLN A 52 21.26 -11.71 15.40
CA GLN A 52 21.52 -13.10 15.75
C GLN A 52 21.05 -13.47 17.17
N TYR A 53 21.00 -12.48 18.09
CA TYR A 53 20.74 -12.69 19.52
C TYR A 53 19.47 -11.99 20.03
N THR A 54 18.94 -11.00 19.30
CA THR A 54 17.81 -10.18 19.75
C THR A 54 16.76 -10.05 18.66
N VAL A 55 15.52 -10.43 18.98
CA VAL A 55 14.35 -10.16 18.14
C VAL A 55 13.59 -8.98 18.73
N LYS A 56 13.55 -7.86 18.02
CA LYS A 56 12.75 -6.70 18.42
C LYS A 56 11.35 -6.84 17.82
N THR A 57 10.34 -6.89 18.69
CA THR A 57 8.92 -6.91 18.30
C THR A 57 8.32 -5.51 18.31
N PHE A 58 7.24 -5.32 17.56
CA PHE A 58 6.40 -4.14 17.62
C PHE A 58 4.96 -4.52 17.97
N ARG A 59 4.21 -3.59 18.57
CA ARG A 59 2.83 -3.84 19.01
C ARG A 59 1.81 -3.28 18.04
N GLY A 60 2.05 -2.05 17.59
CA GLY A 60 1.17 -1.31 16.69
C GLY A 60 1.89 -0.86 15.44
N PHE A 61 1.13 -0.67 14.37
CA PHE A 61 1.63 -0.11 13.13
C PHE A 61 0.51 0.65 12.40
N VAL A 62 0.91 1.51 11.48
CA VAL A 62 0.06 2.10 10.44
C VAL A 62 0.90 2.20 9.17
N VAL A 63 0.29 1.90 8.03
CA VAL A 63 0.88 2.05 6.70
C VAL A 63 -0.08 2.82 5.84
N SER A 64 0.41 3.80 5.09
CA SER A 64 -0.35 4.50 4.07
C SER A 64 0.33 4.38 2.70
N SER A 65 -0.49 4.34 1.65
CA SER A 65 -0.07 4.39 0.24
C SER A 65 -0.65 5.65 -0.40
N LEU A 66 0.19 6.66 -0.60
CA LEU A 66 -0.23 7.93 -1.18
C LEU A 66 0.60 8.24 -2.41
N PHE A 67 0.02 8.93 -3.38
CA PHE A 67 0.82 9.56 -4.44
C PHE A 67 1.63 10.73 -3.86
N GLU A 68 2.58 11.26 -4.63
CA GLU A 68 3.32 12.47 -4.25
C GLU A 68 2.38 13.65 -3.97
N ASP A 69 1.25 13.72 -4.66
CA ASP A 69 0.17 14.71 -4.48
C ASP A 69 -0.73 14.46 -3.25
N LYS A 70 -0.38 13.49 -2.39
CA LYS A 70 -1.15 13.05 -1.20
C LYS A 70 -2.53 12.47 -1.50
N SER A 71 -2.85 12.21 -2.76
CA SER A 71 -4.05 11.46 -3.15
C SER A 71 -3.89 9.97 -2.82
N SER A 72 -5.01 9.29 -2.57
CA SER A 72 -5.02 7.87 -2.24
C SER A 72 -4.48 7.03 -3.41
N ALA A 73 -3.45 6.23 -3.15
CA ALA A 73 -2.83 5.38 -4.17
C ALA A 73 -3.16 3.89 -3.94
N GLY A 74 -3.85 3.30 -4.90
CA GLY A 74 -4.22 1.89 -4.90
C GLY A 74 -5.30 1.55 -3.87
N SER A 75 -5.45 0.26 -3.58
CA SER A 75 -6.41 -0.24 -2.60
C SER A 75 -5.78 -1.30 -1.71
N TRP A 76 -6.19 -1.32 -0.45
CA TRP A 76 -5.68 -2.28 0.53
C TRP A 76 -6.68 -3.41 0.77
N GLU A 77 -6.16 -4.63 0.78
CA GLU A 77 -6.91 -5.83 1.12
C GLU A 77 -6.30 -6.46 2.37
N VAL A 78 -7.13 -6.57 3.40
CA VAL A 78 -6.76 -7.14 4.71
C VAL A 78 -7.70 -8.28 5.07
N VAL A 79 -7.16 -9.30 5.72
CA VAL A 79 -7.94 -10.45 6.20
C VAL A 79 -8.91 -9.98 7.29
N LYS A 80 -10.21 -10.10 7.05
CA LYS A 80 -11.26 -9.70 8.00
C LYS A 80 -11.36 -10.71 9.17
N GLY A 81 -11.69 -10.23 10.37
CA GLY A 81 -11.98 -11.05 11.54
C GLY A 81 -10.78 -11.31 12.46
N HIS A 82 -9.84 -12.16 12.05
CA HIS A 82 -8.74 -12.65 12.90
C HIS A 82 -7.34 -12.14 12.50
N GLY A 83 -7.27 -11.14 11.62
CA GLY A 83 -6.00 -10.56 11.16
C GLY A 83 -5.33 -9.63 12.17
N ASP A 84 -4.01 -9.48 12.04
CA ASP A 84 -3.22 -8.49 12.79
C ASP A 84 -3.32 -7.07 12.22
N ALA A 85 -3.91 -6.94 11.03
CA ALA A 85 -4.12 -5.71 10.28
C ALA A 85 -5.60 -5.47 10.03
N ARG A 86 -6.00 -4.20 10.00
CA ARG A 86 -7.34 -3.75 9.61
C ARG A 86 -7.23 -2.46 8.81
N ILE A 87 -8.27 -2.13 8.04
CA ILE A 87 -8.33 -0.84 7.35
C ILE A 87 -8.31 0.29 8.41
N SER A 88 -7.48 1.30 8.17
CA SER A 88 -7.30 2.42 9.10
C SER A 88 -8.57 3.28 9.17
N PRO A 89 -9.15 3.52 10.35
CA PRO A 89 -10.33 4.37 10.48
C PRO A 89 -10.10 5.81 10.00
N GLY A 90 -8.88 6.35 10.20
CA GLY A 90 -8.52 7.70 9.80
C GLY A 90 -8.16 7.85 8.32
N CYS A 91 -7.96 6.74 7.60
CA CYS A 91 -7.58 6.75 6.18
C CYS A 91 -8.12 5.50 5.49
N ARG A 92 -9.44 5.43 5.29
CA ARG A 92 -10.12 4.21 4.83
C ARG A 92 -9.72 3.76 3.42
N ARG A 93 -9.38 4.72 2.54
CA ARG A 93 -9.07 4.43 1.12
C ARG A 93 -7.63 3.98 0.91
N SER A 94 -6.70 4.47 1.71
CA SER A 94 -5.25 4.34 1.44
C SER A 94 -4.42 4.00 2.68
N GLY A 95 -5.05 3.56 3.76
CA GLY A 95 -4.34 3.28 5.02
C GLY A 95 -4.79 1.98 5.69
N VAL A 96 -3.82 1.28 6.25
CA VAL A 96 -4.00 0.08 7.07
C VAL A 96 -3.38 0.34 8.44
N SER A 97 -4.04 -0.11 9.50
CA SER A 97 -3.53 -0.02 10.86
C SER A 97 -3.61 -1.36 11.57
N HIS A 98 -2.93 -1.45 12.71
CA HIS A 98 -3.00 -2.62 13.57
C HIS A 98 -4.44 -2.89 14.05
N ALA A 99 -4.82 -4.16 14.06
CA ALA A 99 -6.10 -4.61 14.63
C ALA A 99 -6.04 -4.76 16.15
N ASN A 100 -4.87 -5.14 16.68
CA ASN A 100 -4.64 -5.38 18.10
C ASN A 100 -3.21 -4.95 18.50
N LEU A 101 -2.96 -4.76 19.80
CA LEU A 101 -1.65 -4.36 20.35
C LEU A 101 -0.82 -5.53 20.88
N LYS A 102 -1.06 -6.76 20.39
CA LYS A 102 -0.20 -7.92 20.68
C LYS A 102 1.18 -7.70 20.06
N SER A 103 2.23 -8.17 20.71
CA SER A 103 3.60 -8.08 20.17
C SER A 103 3.74 -8.95 18.91
N LYS A 104 4.31 -8.37 17.85
CA LYS A 104 4.46 -8.96 16.52
C LYS A 104 5.89 -8.80 16.05
N THR A 105 6.40 -9.80 15.33
CA THR A 105 7.71 -9.77 14.66
C THR A 105 7.58 -9.30 13.22
N SER A 106 6.47 -9.66 12.55
CA SER A 106 6.17 -9.26 11.18
C SER A 106 4.67 -9.19 10.96
N VAL A 107 4.24 -8.33 10.05
CA VAL A 107 2.86 -8.30 9.54
C VAL A 107 2.87 -8.18 8.03
N HIS A 108 1.89 -8.78 7.36
CA HIS A 108 1.75 -8.76 5.92
C HIS A 108 0.33 -8.31 5.55
N MET A 109 0.22 -7.60 4.44
CA MET A 109 -1.02 -7.04 3.92
C MET A 109 -0.93 -7.03 2.39
N MET A 110 -2.09 -7.10 1.73
CA MET A 110 -2.14 -7.08 0.27
C MET A 110 -2.49 -5.67 -0.20
N TRP A 111 -1.73 -5.17 -1.16
CA TRP A 111 -1.95 -3.89 -1.80
C TRP A 111 -2.19 -4.10 -3.29
N LYS A 112 -3.34 -3.68 -3.78
CA LYS A 112 -3.65 -3.65 -5.20
C LYS A 112 -3.19 -2.32 -5.78
N ALA A 113 -2.32 -2.40 -6.78
CA ALA A 113 -1.87 -1.23 -7.52
C ALA A 113 -3.04 -0.52 -8.21
N PRO A 114 -2.99 0.81 -8.36
CA PRO A 114 -3.97 1.56 -9.17
C PRO A 114 -4.07 0.97 -10.58
N GLU A 115 -5.25 1.01 -11.20
CA GLU A 115 -5.47 0.51 -12.57
C GLU A 115 -4.76 1.37 -13.62
N VAL A 116 -4.68 2.67 -13.37
CA VAL A 116 -3.97 3.64 -14.19
C VAL A 116 -3.14 4.53 -13.27
N SER A 117 -1.86 4.65 -13.57
CA SER A 117 -0.96 5.51 -12.83
C SER A 117 0.15 6.02 -13.73
N THR A 118 0.42 7.32 -13.64
CA THR A 118 1.59 7.98 -14.24
C THR A 118 2.61 8.41 -13.18
N GLY A 119 2.30 8.22 -11.89
CA GLY A 119 3.06 8.73 -10.76
C GLY A 119 3.58 7.63 -9.83
N CYS A 120 4.51 8.00 -8.95
CA CYS A 120 5.05 7.08 -7.96
C CYS A 120 4.15 7.04 -6.71
N VAL A 121 4.02 5.83 -6.14
CA VAL A 121 3.35 5.58 -4.87
C VAL A 121 4.38 5.63 -3.76
N MET A 122 4.11 6.47 -2.76
CA MET A 122 4.88 6.60 -1.54
C MET A 122 4.21 5.77 -0.44
N PHE A 123 4.85 4.67 -0.07
CA PHE A 123 4.49 3.93 1.12
C PHE A 123 5.16 4.56 2.33
N ARG A 124 4.36 4.89 3.34
CA ARG A 124 4.84 5.44 4.62
C ARG A 124 4.31 4.58 5.73
N ALA A 125 5.22 4.03 6.52
CA ALA A 125 4.90 3.21 7.67
C ALA A 125 5.32 3.90 8.97
N SER A 126 4.53 3.66 10.01
CA SER A 126 4.82 4.04 11.38
C SER A 126 4.61 2.84 12.27
N VAL A 127 5.53 2.64 13.21
CA VAL A 127 5.54 1.45 14.06
C VAL A 127 5.71 1.85 15.52
N ILE A 128 4.94 1.22 16.39
CA ILE A 128 4.92 1.42 17.84
C ILE A 128 5.56 0.20 18.49
N GLU A 129 6.71 0.38 19.14
CA GLU A 129 7.34 -0.68 19.92
C GLU A 129 6.77 -0.74 21.34
N THR A 130 6.78 0.41 22.00
CA THR A 130 6.29 0.59 23.36
C THR A 130 5.39 1.82 23.42
N LYS A 131 4.76 2.06 24.57
CA LYS A 131 3.91 3.24 24.77
C LYS A 131 4.63 4.57 24.51
N TYR A 132 5.95 4.60 24.71
CA TYR A 132 6.77 5.82 24.64
C TYR A 132 7.71 5.85 23.44
N VAL A 133 7.91 4.71 22.78
CA VAL A 133 8.85 4.58 21.65
C VAL A 133 8.09 4.18 20.40
N TRP A 134 8.04 5.12 19.46
CA TRP A 134 7.43 4.98 18.14
C TRP A 134 8.36 5.55 17.07
N TYR A 135 8.24 5.03 15.86
CA TYR A 135 9.08 5.40 14.73
C TYR A 135 8.18 5.70 13.53
N THR A 136 8.44 6.81 12.88
CA THR A 136 7.76 7.28 11.68
C THR A 136 8.77 7.63 10.61
N GLU A 137 8.48 7.20 9.37
CA GLU A 137 9.16 7.69 8.17
C GLU A 137 10.71 7.58 8.20
N SER A 138 11.27 6.77 9.10
CA SER A 138 12.72 6.64 9.30
C SER A 138 13.28 5.48 8.49
N GLY A 139 14.34 5.75 7.72
CA GLY A 139 15.42 4.87 7.22
C GLY A 139 15.10 3.59 6.42
N GLY A 140 13.95 2.96 6.63
CA GLY A 140 13.44 1.74 6.00
C GLY A 140 11.93 1.56 6.15
N LEU A 141 11.22 2.53 6.75
CA LEU A 141 9.75 2.57 6.84
C LEU A 141 9.08 3.39 5.73
N THR A 142 9.88 3.99 4.85
CA THR A 142 9.40 4.70 3.66
C THR A 142 9.92 3.99 2.43
N TYR A 143 9.04 3.73 1.47
CA TYR A 143 9.40 3.09 0.20
C TYR A 143 8.70 3.79 -0.96
N LYS A 144 9.48 4.26 -1.93
CA LYS A 144 8.98 4.87 -3.17
C LYS A 144 8.87 3.78 -4.23
N PHE A 145 7.66 3.57 -4.74
CA PHE A 145 7.38 2.55 -5.74
C PHE A 145 6.78 3.21 -6.98
N CYS A 146 7.51 3.20 -8.08
CA CYS A 146 7.10 3.85 -9.34
C CYS A 146 6.59 2.83 -10.34
N VAL A 147 5.87 3.28 -11.37
CA VAL A 147 5.40 2.42 -12.45
C VAL A 147 6.61 1.85 -13.21
N GLN A 148 6.54 0.57 -13.56
CA GLN A 148 7.58 -0.07 -14.35
C GLN A 148 7.67 0.54 -15.76
N GLU A 149 8.89 0.92 -16.16
CA GLU A 149 9.16 1.45 -17.51
C GLU A 149 8.74 0.42 -18.58
N GLY A 150 7.92 0.86 -19.55
CA GLY A 150 7.39 0.02 -20.62
C GLY A 150 6.02 -0.60 -20.38
N ILE A 151 5.45 -0.51 -19.16
CA ILE A 151 4.09 -0.97 -18.83
C ILE A 151 3.23 0.24 -18.46
N GLN A 152 2.99 1.12 -19.43
CA GLN A 152 1.88 2.06 -19.32
C GLN A 152 0.66 1.29 -19.82
N ILE A 153 -0.27 0.96 -18.91
CA ILE A 153 -1.66 0.80 -19.35
C ILE A 153 -2.04 2.21 -19.76
N GLN A 154 -1.90 2.49 -21.06
CA GLN A 154 -2.53 3.63 -21.67
C GLN A 154 -3.99 3.51 -21.22
N LYS A 155 -4.44 4.47 -20.41
CA LYS A 155 -5.86 4.82 -20.36
C LYS A 155 -6.30 4.72 -21.82
N PRO A 156 -7.31 3.91 -22.21
CA PRO A 156 -7.81 3.97 -23.58
C PRO A 156 -8.00 5.45 -23.83
N VAL A 157 -7.13 6.00 -24.68
CA VAL A 157 -7.33 7.35 -25.12
C VAL A 157 -8.54 7.13 -25.99
N ASP A 158 -9.70 7.52 -25.47
CA ASP A 158 -10.88 7.74 -26.30
C ASP A 158 -10.47 8.88 -27.24
N ASP A 159 -9.65 8.54 -28.22
CA ASP A 159 -9.26 9.41 -29.30
C ASP A 159 -10.48 9.41 -30.20
N PRO A 160 -11.26 10.50 -30.25
CA PRO A 160 -12.43 10.57 -31.10
C PRO A 160 -12.08 10.44 -32.58
N SER A 161 -10.80 10.53 -32.96
CA SER A 161 -10.31 10.29 -34.32
C SER A 161 -9.86 8.85 -34.59
N ALA A 162 -9.71 8.01 -33.56
CA ALA A 162 -9.29 6.62 -33.73
C ALA A 162 -10.44 5.79 -34.32
N THR A 163 -10.22 5.22 -35.50
CA THR A 163 -11.15 4.30 -36.15
C THR A 163 -10.94 2.89 -35.60
N CYS A 164 -12.02 2.18 -35.26
CA CYS A 164 -11.93 0.81 -34.75
C CYS A 164 -11.22 -0.10 -35.77
N CYS A 165 -10.18 -0.81 -35.34
CA CYS A 165 -9.38 -1.73 -36.16
C CYS A 165 -9.70 -3.21 -35.88
N ALA A 166 -10.74 -3.51 -35.09
CA ALA A 166 -11.13 -4.88 -34.82
C ALA A 166 -11.70 -5.52 -36.09
N CYS A 167 -11.08 -6.61 -36.54
CA CYS A 167 -11.52 -7.38 -37.69
C CYS A 167 -12.59 -8.43 -37.32
N ASP A 168 -12.68 -8.78 -36.04
CA ASP A 168 -13.59 -9.79 -35.52
C ASP A 168 -14.87 -9.17 -34.96
N ILE A 169 -15.96 -9.92 -35.03
CA ILE A 169 -17.28 -9.51 -34.54
C ILE A 169 -17.51 -10.11 -33.16
N ALA A 170 -17.90 -9.28 -32.20
CA ALA A 170 -18.34 -9.72 -30.89
C ALA A 170 -19.87 -9.59 -30.77
N GLN A 171 -20.51 -10.61 -30.18
CA GLN A 171 -21.92 -10.57 -29.82
C GLN A 171 -22.06 -10.25 -28.34
N TYR A 172 -22.99 -9.36 -28.01
CA TYR A 172 -23.27 -8.95 -26.64
C TYR A 172 -24.76 -9.09 -26.36
N GLU A 173 -25.07 -9.55 -25.16
CA GLU A 173 -26.43 -9.52 -24.61
C GLU A 173 -26.49 -8.40 -23.57
N LEU A 174 -27.49 -7.54 -23.70
CA LEU A 174 -27.70 -6.40 -22.83
C LEU A 174 -28.99 -6.59 -22.06
N GLU A 175 -28.89 -6.57 -20.73
CA GLU A 175 -30.04 -6.58 -19.83
C GLU A 175 -30.13 -5.23 -19.11
N PHE A 176 -31.30 -4.58 -19.19
CA PHE A 176 -31.59 -3.34 -18.47
C PHE A 176 -32.46 -3.64 -17.25
N THR A 177 -31.85 -3.61 -16.07
CA THR A 177 -32.59 -3.79 -14.81
C THR A 177 -32.92 -2.44 -14.17
N GLY A 178 -34.18 -2.02 -14.28
CA GLY A 178 -34.65 -0.79 -13.66
C GLY A 178 -34.79 -0.91 -12.14
N ILE A 179 -33.93 -0.24 -11.38
CA ILE A 179 -34.01 -0.16 -9.91
C ILE A 179 -34.79 1.06 -9.40
N TRP A 180 -35.29 1.90 -10.31
CA TRP A 180 -36.06 3.09 -10.00
C TRP A 180 -37.56 2.80 -10.11
N SER A 181 -38.22 2.72 -8.95
CA SER A 181 -39.66 2.49 -8.81
C SER A 181 -40.23 3.35 -7.67
N LYS A 182 -41.56 3.54 -7.66
CA LYS A 182 -42.29 4.22 -6.57
C LYS A 182 -41.93 3.68 -5.18
N ASN A 183 -41.66 2.39 -5.05
CA ASN A 183 -41.33 1.77 -3.75
C ASN A 183 -39.87 2.03 -3.34
N THR A 184 -38.95 2.03 -4.31
CA THR A 184 -37.51 2.25 -4.05
C THR A 184 -37.13 3.73 -3.91
N HIS A 185 -37.85 4.62 -4.60
CA HIS A 185 -37.56 6.06 -4.66
C HIS A 185 -38.90 6.83 -4.66
N PRO A 186 -39.62 6.86 -3.52
CA PRO A 186 -41.00 7.37 -3.44
C PRO A 186 -41.12 8.89 -3.54
N LYS A 187 -40.04 9.63 -3.22
CA LYS A 187 -40.05 11.08 -3.28
C LYS A 187 -39.87 11.54 -4.72
N ASP A 188 -40.80 12.35 -5.21
CA ASP A 188 -40.83 12.92 -6.56
C ASP A 188 -40.88 11.86 -7.69
N TYR A 189 -41.34 10.64 -7.41
CA TYR A 189 -41.60 9.65 -8.45
C TYR A 189 -42.77 10.12 -9.31
N PRO A 190 -42.62 10.17 -10.65
CA PRO A 190 -43.71 10.58 -11.53
C PRO A 190 -44.87 9.58 -11.39
N THR A 191 -46.01 10.07 -10.91
CA THR A 191 -47.28 9.34 -10.80
C THR A 191 -48.05 9.33 -12.09
#